data_AF-A0A9Q3P861-F1
#
_entry.id   AF-A0A9Q3P861-F1
#
_cell.length_a   1.000
_cell.length_b   1.000
_cell.length_c   1.000
_cell.angle_alpha   90.00
_cell.angle_beta   90.00
_cell.angle_gamma   90.00
#
_symmetry.space_group_name_H-M   'P 1'
#
loop_
_entity.id
_entity.type
_entity.pdbx_description
1 polymer ?
#
loop_
_entity_poly.entity_id
_entity_poly.type
_entity_poly.pdbx_seq_one_letter_code
_entity_poly.pdbx_strand_id
1 'polypeptide(L)'
;MGCDRSGTPNPHKNTSKTVTSPNIDFPFRLHFRKYANITTWTLQVKNPEHSHDATLNIMTPPSFRKLNYQKTSQIAHLSESLLIPRQIKPQLFSQRESDMPIVLQDIYNQVKKIKKDNLQVRRPIDTLIDNLK
;
A
#
# COMPACT_ATOMS: atom_id res chain seq x y z
N MET A 1 2.01 4.04 17.34
CA MET A 1 1.96 3.11 16.20
C MET A 1 1.10 1.91 16.58
N GLY A 2 0.49 1.23 15.61
CA GLY A 2 -0.36 0.05 15.80
C GLY A 2 -0.14 -0.96 14.68
N CYS A 3 -0.87 -2.07 14.70
CA CYS A 3 -0.75 -3.14 13.72
C CYS A 3 -1.20 -2.72 12.31
N ASP A 4 -0.57 -3.30 11.28
CA ASP A 4 -1.08 -3.25 9.91
C ASP A 4 -2.47 -3.92 9.85
N ARG A 5 -3.34 -3.46 8.94
CA ARG A 5 -4.80 -3.70 8.95
C ARG A 5 -5.23 -5.12 8.57
N SER A 6 -4.72 -6.16 9.22
CA SER A 6 -4.94 -7.58 8.88
C SER A 6 -6.01 -8.30 9.73
N GLY A 7 -6.82 -7.57 10.49
CA GLY A 7 -7.71 -8.14 11.51
C GLY A 7 -9.15 -8.25 11.05
N THR A 8 -9.98 -8.84 11.92
CA THR A 8 -11.42 -8.99 11.63
C THR A 8 -12.16 -7.66 11.83
N PRO A 9 -13.15 -7.34 10.97
CA PRO A 9 -13.98 -6.15 11.16
C PRO A 9 -14.73 -6.21 12.49
N ASN A 10 -14.81 -5.10 13.23
CA ASN A 10 -15.64 -5.05 14.43
C ASN A 10 -17.13 -5.01 14.02
N PRO A 11 -17.96 -6.03 14.32
CA PRO A 11 -19.35 -6.09 13.89
C PRO A 11 -20.25 -5.05 14.61
N HIS A 12 -19.81 -4.47 15.73
CA HIS A 12 -20.62 -3.56 16.54
C HIS A 12 -20.46 -2.07 16.19
N LYS A 13 -19.52 -1.72 15.29
CA LYS A 13 -19.36 -0.34 14.81
C LYS A 13 -20.12 -0.15 13.51
N ASN A 14 -21.42 0.16 13.62
CA ASN A 14 -22.26 0.61 12.50
C ASN A 14 -21.84 2.03 12.05
N THR A 15 -20.72 2.14 11.34
CA THR A 15 -20.40 3.35 10.58
C THR A 15 -20.73 3.11 9.12
N SER A 16 -21.56 3.99 8.54
CA SER A 16 -21.97 4.01 7.14
C SER A 16 -20.84 3.51 6.21
N LYS A 17 -21.17 2.51 5.38
CA LYS A 17 -20.25 1.84 4.46
C LYS A 17 -19.80 2.79 3.34
N THR A 18 -18.87 3.71 3.61
CA THR A 18 -18.03 4.30 2.56
C THR A 18 -16.91 3.31 2.22
N VAL A 19 -17.22 2.41 1.28
CA VAL A 19 -16.44 1.60 0.29
C VAL A 19 -14.91 1.35 0.45
N THR A 20 -14.17 1.84 1.44
CA THR A 20 -12.69 1.82 1.41
C THR A 20 -11.94 1.09 2.52
N SER A 21 -12.56 0.64 3.62
CA SER A 21 -11.94 -0.40 4.49
C SER A 21 -12.87 -0.83 5.63
N PRO A 22 -12.87 -2.11 6.04
CA PRO A 22 -13.49 -2.51 7.29
C PRO A 22 -12.83 -1.78 8.47
N ASN A 23 -13.65 -1.34 9.43
CA ASN A 23 -13.22 -0.75 10.69
C ASN A 23 -12.67 -1.86 11.59
N ILE A 24 -11.39 -2.17 11.41
CA ILE A 24 -10.66 -3.15 12.22
C ILE A 24 -10.11 -2.42 13.43
N ASP A 25 -10.65 -2.72 14.61
CA ASP A 25 -10.21 -2.13 15.87
C ASP A 25 -9.05 -2.98 16.42
N PHE A 26 -7.85 -2.40 16.53
CA PHE A 26 -6.69 -3.08 17.10
C PHE A 26 -6.34 -2.51 18.47
N PRO A 27 -6.32 -3.34 19.52
CA PRO A 27 -5.98 -2.90 20.87
C PRO A 27 -4.50 -2.51 21.00
N PHE A 28 -3.59 -3.20 20.29
CA PHE A 28 -2.15 -2.96 20.37
C PHE A 28 -1.75 -1.51 20.04
N ARG A 29 -1.01 -0.88 20.96
CA ARG A 29 -0.49 0.49 20.77
C ARG A 29 0.90 0.70 21.35
N LEU A 30 1.78 1.22 20.49
CA LEU A 30 3.10 1.74 20.85
C LEU A 30 3.08 3.26 20.96
N HIS A 31 3.62 3.78 22.05
CA HIS A 31 3.78 5.20 22.32
C HIS A 31 5.25 5.57 22.34
N PHE A 32 5.66 6.45 21.44
CA PHE A 32 6.95 7.14 21.52
C PHE A 32 6.74 8.47 22.22
N ARG A 33 7.46 8.71 23.31
CA ARG A 33 7.40 9.95 24.08
C ARG A 33 8.80 10.41 24.41
N LYS A 34 9.04 11.72 24.29
CA LYS A 34 10.22 12.38 24.84
C LYS A 34 9.76 13.19 26.04
N TYR A 35 10.23 12.84 27.22
CA TYR A 35 9.91 13.58 28.43
C TYR A 35 10.84 14.79 28.57
N ALA A 36 10.34 15.92 29.05
CA ALA A 36 11.11 17.16 29.11
C ALA A 36 12.39 17.05 29.96
N ASN A 37 12.38 16.15 30.95
CA ASN A 37 13.46 15.88 31.88
C ASN A 37 14.39 14.73 31.45
N ILE A 38 14.13 14.09 30.30
CA ILE A 38 14.90 12.95 29.81
C ILE A 38 15.43 13.28 28.41
N THR A 39 16.73 13.12 28.21
CA THR A 39 17.38 13.40 26.92
C THR A 39 17.08 12.32 25.87
N THR A 40 16.66 11.14 26.31
CA THR A 40 16.35 9.98 25.47
C THR A 40 14.86 9.86 25.12
N TRP A 41 14.58 9.18 24.01
CA TRP A 41 13.23 8.80 23.64
C TRP A 41 12.81 7.55 24.42
N THR A 42 11.60 7.57 24.98
CA THR A 42 11.00 6.41 25.63
C THR A 42 9.96 5.77 24.71
N LEU A 43 10.10 4.47 24.50
CA LEU A 43 9.11 3.64 23.82
C LEU A 43 8.33 2.83 24.86
N GLN A 44 7.00 2.98 24.88
CA GLN A 44 6.12 2.27 25.80
C GLN A 44 5.05 1.48 25.03
N VAL A 45 4.86 0.22 25.39
CA VAL A 45 3.71 -0.59 25.00
C VAL A 45 2.54 -0.24 25.93
N LYS A 46 1.45 0.30 25.39
CA LYS A 46 0.24 0.63 26.19
C LYS A 46 -0.72 -0.53 26.33
N ASN A 47 -0.79 -1.39 25.32
CA ASN A 47 -1.59 -2.59 25.31
C ASN A 47 -0.84 -3.62 24.46
N PRO A 48 -0.47 -4.79 25.00
CA PRO A 48 0.24 -5.83 24.27
C PRO A 48 -0.67 -6.74 23.44
N GLU A 49 -1.99 -6.67 23.62
CA GLU A 49 -2.93 -7.58 22.98
C GLU A 49 -3.12 -7.30 21.48
N HIS A 50 -3.18 -8.38 20.70
CA HIS A 50 -3.42 -8.35 19.27
C HIS A 50 -4.69 -9.12 18.93
N SER A 51 -5.50 -8.61 18.00
CA SER A 51 -6.67 -9.33 17.47
C SER A 51 -6.33 -10.23 16.27
N HIS A 52 -5.04 -10.52 16.09
CA HIS A 52 -4.53 -11.38 15.02
C HIS A 52 -3.19 -11.97 15.43
N ASP A 53 -2.83 -13.10 14.84
CA ASP A 53 -1.53 -13.71 15.04
C ASP A 53 -0.42 -12.93 14.31
N ALA A 54 0.80 -13.07 14.82
CA ALA A 54 1.99 -12.57 14.16
C ALA A 54 2.09 -13.18 12.76
N THR A 55 2.27 -12.32 11.76
CA THR A 55 2.38 -12.78 10.38
C THR A 55 3.76 -13.38 10.14
N LEU A 56 3.83 -14.68 9.84
CA LEU A 56 5.08 -15.36 9.47
C LEU A 56 5.44 -15.14 7.99
N ASN A 57 4.44 -14.85 7.17
CA ASN A 57 4.63 -14.58 5.75
C ASN A 57 4.96 -13.09 5.52
N ILE A 58 6.22 -12.80 5.19
CA ILE A 58 6.71 -11.44 4.87
C ILE A 58 5.98 -10.80 3.68
N MET A 59 5.30 -11.59 2.85
CA MET A 59 4.54 -11.12 1.69
C MET A 59 3.19 -10.53 2.09
N THR A 60 2.71 -10.69 3.33
CA THR A 60 1.35 -10.27 3.72
C THR A 60 1.23 -8.77 4.00
N PRO A 61 2.17 -8.12 4.72
CA PRO A 61 2.02 -6.70 5.02
C PRO A 61 2.51 -5.84 3.84
N PRO A 62 1.71 -4.86 3.36
CA PRO A 62 2.09 -4.00 2.24
C PRO A 62 3.40 -3.21 2.47
N SER A 63 3.72 -2.94 3.73
CA SER A 63 4.94 -2.26 4.17
C SER A 63 6.23 -2.98 3.72
N PHE A 64 6.19 -4.31 3.61
CA PHE A 64 7.31 -5.15 3.14
C PHE A 64 7.32 -5.39 1.63
N ARG A 65 6.23 -5.06 0.92
CA ARG A 65 6.09 -5.24 -0.55
C ARG A 65 6.34 -3.97 -1.35
N LYS A 66 7.18 -3.06 -0.84
CA LYS A 66 7.43 -1.79 -1.53
C LYS A 66 8.16 -2.02 -2.84
N LEU A 67 7.64 -1.42 -3.91
CA LEU A 67 8.30 -1.40 -5.22
C LEU A 67 9.54 -0.50 -5.15
N ASN A 68 10.66 -1.00 -5.67
CA ASN A 68 11.84 -0.16 -5.89
C ASN A 68 11.63 0.75 -7.10
N TYR A 69 12.55 1.69 -7.31
CA TYR A 69 12.47 2.64 -8.42
C TYR A 69 12.49 1.96 -9.79
N GLN A 70 13.36 0.96 -9.99
CA GLN A 70 13.49 0.24 -11.25
C GLN A 70 12.17 -0.43 -11.68
N LYS A 71 11.53 -1.18 -10.76
CA LYS A 71 10.25 -1.84 -11.03
C LYS A 71 9.12 -0.83 -11.21
N THR A 72 9.16 0.27 -10.47
CA THR A 72 8.20 1.37 -10.67
C THR A 72 8.30 1.96 -12.07
N SER A 73 9.52 2.23 -12.53
CA SER A 73 9.78 2.72 -13.89
C SER A 73 9.37 1.70 -14.95
N GLN A 74 9.63 0.42 -14.71
CA GLN A 74 9.24 -0.66 -15.62
C GLN A 74 7.71 -0.78 -15.71
N ILE A 75 6.99 -0.70 -14.58
CA ILE A 75 5.52 -0.69 -14.57
C ILE A 75 4.98 0.50 -15.36
N ALA A 76 5.59 1.68 -15.24
CA ALA A 76 5.20 2.85 -16.02
C ALA A 76 5.35 2.62 -17.53
N HIS A 77 6.52 2.18 -17.97
CA HIS A 77 6.79 1.85 -19.37
C HIS A 77 5.81 0.81 -19.94
N LEU A 78 5.55 -0.26 -19.18
CA LEU A 78 4.62 -1.32 -19.60
C LEU A 78 3.16 -0.84 -19.60
N SER A 79 2.79 0.05 -18.67
CA SER A 79 1.47 0.67 -18.65
C SER A 79 1.24 1.65 -19.79
N GLU A 80 2.27 2.36 -20.24
CA GLU A 80 2.23 3.24 -21.43
C GLU A 80 2.06 2.41 -22.72
N SER A 81 2.64 1.21 -22.74
CA SER A 81 2.48 0.23 -23.82
C SER A 81 1.09 -0.45 -23.83
N LEU A 82 0.09 0.13 -23.16
CA LEU A 82 -1.30 -0.34 -23.06
C LEU A 82 -1.47 -1.76 -22.47
N LEU A 83 -0.47 -2.29 -21.77
CA LEU A 83 -0.60 -3.58 -21.09
C LEU A 83 -1.42 -3.46 -19.81
N ILE A 84 -2.33 -4.42 -19.60
CA ILE A 84 -3.12 -4.47 -18.36
C ILE A 84 -2.28 -5.04 -17.21
N PRO A 85 -2.56 -4.70 -15.94
CA PRO A 85 -1.76 -5.14 -14.78
C PRO A 85 -1.49 -6.65 -14.70
N ARG A 86 -2.42 -7.49 -15.17
CA ARG A 86 -2.26 -8.95 -15.23
C ARG A 86 -1.18 -9.40 -16.22
N GLN A 87 -0.98 -8.66 -17.32
CA GLN A 87 0.05 -8.90 -18.32
C GLN A 87 1.40 -8.29 -17.93
N ILE A 88 1.37 -7.19 -17.17
CA ILE A 88 2.59 -6.57 -16.61
C ILE A 88 3.28 -7.52 -15.64
N LYS A 89 2.51 -8.21 -14.78
CA LYS A 89 3.04 -9.12 -13.76
C LYS A 89 4.08 -10.10 -14.33
N PRO A 90 3.76 -11.00 -15.27
CA PRO A 90 4.73 -11.97 -15.78
C PRO A 90 5.99 -11.29 -16.34
N GLN A 91 5.87 -10.15 -17.02
CA GLN A 91 7.02 -9.43 -17.58
C GLN A 91 7.97 -8.88 -16.50
N LEU A 92 7.45 -8.52 -15.31
CA LEU A 92 8.29 -8.11 -14.19
C LEU A 92 9.08 -9.27 -13.56
N PHE A 93 8.55 -10.51 -13.66
CA PHE A 93 9.11 -11.73 -13.06
C PHE A 93 9.93 -12.58 -14.05
N SER A 94 9.75 -12.41 -15.36
CA SER A 94 10.57 -13.09 -16.38
C SER A 94 12.03 -12.64 -16.39
N GLN A 95 12.33 -11.49 -15.79
CA GLN A 95 13.70 -11.03 -15.56
C GLN A 95 14.22 -11.71 -14.29
N ARG A 96 15.36 -12.44 -14.39
CA ARG A 96 15.98 -13.34 -13.39
C ARG A 96 16.31 -12.73 -12.00
N GLU A 97 15.79 -11.56 -11.68
CA GLU A 97 16.19 -10.71 -10.56
C GLU A 97 14.98 -10.25 -9.75
N SER A 98 14.05 -11.16 -9.45
CA SER A 98 12.82 -10.80 -8.73
C SER A 98 12.58 -11.69 -7.52
N ASP A 99 13.51 -11.66 -6.57
CA ASP A 99 13.27 -12.09 -5.18
C ASP A 99 12.32 -11.15 -4.42
N MET A 100 11.84 -10.08 -5.08
CA MET A 100 10.97 -9.11 -4.43
C MET A 100 9.50 -9.58 -4.39
N PRO A 101 8.86 -9.45 -3.23
CA PRO A 101 7.54 -9.98 -2.98
C PRO A 101 6.43 -9.09 -3.53
N ILE A 102 6.19 -9.10 -4.84
CA ILE A 102 5.16 -8.25 -5.46
C ILE A 102 3.89 -9.05 -5.73
N VAL A 103 2.74 -8.59 -5.21
CA VAL A 103 1.44 -9.16 -5.57
C VAL A 103 0.76 -8.33 -6.66
N LEU A 104 -0.22 -8.93 -7.33
CA LEU A 104 -0.93 -8.30 -8.43
C LEU A 104 -1.58 -6.96 -8.00
N GLN A 105 -2.08 -6.89 -6.76
CA GLN A 105 -2.68 -5.67 -6.20
C GLN A 105 -1.69 -4.50 -6.17
N ASP A 106 -0.41 -4.76 -5.91
CA ASP A 106 0.62 -3.72 -5.85
C ASP A 106 0.81 -3.09 -7.24
N ILE A 107 0.74 -3.90 -8.31
CA ILE A 107 0.78 -3.43 -9.70
C ILE A 107 -0.46 -2.59 -10.04
N TYR A 108 -1.66 -3.04 -9.66
CA TYR A 108 -2.89 -2.25 -9.84
C TYR A 108 -2.79 -0.89 -9.14
N ASN A 109 -2.32 -0.88 -7.89
CA ASN A 109 -2.14 0.35 -7.11
C ASN A 109 -1.12 1.28 -7.78
N GLN A 110 -0.01 0.74 -8.30
CA GLN A 110 1.01 1.52 -8.95
C GLN A 110 0.55 2.12 -10.28
N VAL A 111 -0.13 1.33 -11.13
CA VAL A 111 -0.73 1.83 -12.38
C VAL A 111 -1.75 2.92 -12.09
N LYS A 112 -2.59 2.73 -11.06
CA LYS A 112 -3.55 3.74 -10.62
C LYS A 112 -2.85 5.02 -10.17
N LYS A 113 -1.74 4.91 -9.43
CA LYS A 113 -0.92 6.05 -9.00
C LYS A 113 -0.33 6.79 -10.20
N ILE A 114 0.28 6.09 -11.14
CA ILE A 114 0.84 6.69 -12.36
C ILE A 114 -0.23 7.45 -13.16
N LYS A 115 -1.40 6.82 -13.38
CA LYS A 115 -2.51 7.49 -14.06
C LYS A 115 -2.96 8.77 -13.33
N LYS A 116 -3.06 8.70 -12.00
CA LYS A 116 -3.41 9.87 -11.18
C LYS A 116 -2.36 10.98 -11.28
N ASP A 117 -1.09 10.61 -11.23
CA ASP A 117 0.03 11.55 -11.32
C ASP A 117 0.08 12.20 -12.71
N ASN A 118 -0.14 11.43 -13.77
CA ASN A 118 -0.22 11.93 -15.16
C ASN A 118 -1.42 12.87 -15.38
N LEU A 119 -2.53 12.65 -14.68
CA LEU A 119 -3.69 13.52 -14.78
C LEU A 119 -3.43 14.91 -14.19
N GLN A 120 -2.43 15.13 -13.30
CA GLN A 120 -2.07 16.45 -12.74
C GLN A 120 -3.27 17.37 -12.44
N VAL A 121 -4.34 16.85 -11.80
CA VAL A 121 -5.61 17.57 -11.45
C VAL A 121 -6.62 17.75 -12.61
N ARG A 122 -6.27 17.37 -13.84
CA ARG A 122 -7.17 17.41 -15.01
C ARG A 122 -8.15 16.25 -15.05
N ARG A 123 -9.32 16.47 -15.67
CA ARG A 123 -10.26 15.38 -15.91
C ARG A 123 -9.72 14.51 -17.06
N PRO A 124 -10.01 13.20 -17.08
CA PRO A 124 -9.55 12.31 -18.15
C PRO A 124 -9.89 12.81 -19.56
N ILE A 125 -11.00 13.52 -19.71
CA ILE A 125 -11.41 14.09 -20.99
C ILE A 125 -10.49 15.22 -21.46
N ASP A 126 -9.99 16.05 -20.53
CA ASP A 126 -9.11 17.18 -20.84
C ASP A 126 -7.76 16.65 -21.37
N THR A 127 -7.24 15.58 -20.75
CA THR A 127 -6.02 14.89 -21.23
C THR A 127 -6.19 14.20 -22.58
N LEU A 128 -7.39 13.68 -22.89
CA LEU A 128 -7.64 13.07 -24.21
C LEU A 128 -7.63 14.12 -25.32
N ILE A 129 -8.19 15.31 -25.05
CA ILE A 129 -8.22 16.42 -26.01
C ILE A 129 -6.80 16.94 -26.32
N ASP A 130 -5.92 16.99 -25.32
CA ASP A 130 -4.53 17.44 -25.53
C ASP A 130 -3.70 16.48 -26.40
N ASN A 131 -3.96 15.17 -26.36
CA ASN A 131 -3.25 14.18 -27.17
C ASN A 131 -3.80 14.03 -28.60
N LEU A 132 -4.89 14.73 -28.94
CA LEU A 132 -5.51 14.73 -30.27
C LEU A 132 -5.12 15.97 -31.11
N LYS A 133 -4.31 16.88 -30.56
CA LYS A 133 -3.74 18.03 -31.25
C LYS A 133 -2.34 17.72 -31.75
#